data_AF-A0A7S9HA24-F1
#
_entry.id   AF-A0A7S9HA24-F1
#
_cell.length_a   1.000
_cell.length_b   1.000
_cell.length_c   1.000
_cell.angle_alpha   90.00
_cell.angle_beta   90.00
_cell.angle_gamma   90.00
#
_symmetry.space_group_name_H-M   'P 1'
#
loop_
_entity.id
_entity.type
_entity.pdbx_description
1 polymer ?
#
loop_
_entity_poly.entity_id
_entity_poly.type
_entity_poly.pdbx_seq_one_letter_code
_entity_poly.pdbx_strand_id
1 'polypeptide(L)'
;MEFSGRLRSKSHQYALIQAWNESKKFYNFQGLWHTHPEDVPTPSPTDLRDIDTVLNGITNLNDPVLYLIIGRVKTGIWIGRKNFKIKLLGYIELN
;
A
#
# COMPACT_ATOMS: atom_id res chain seq x y z
N MET A 1 -2.00 -7.95 -20.26
CA MET A 1 -2.16 -7.69 -18.81
C MET A 1 -2.34 -6.20 -18.62
N GLU A 2 -3.54 -5.78 -18.22
CA GLU A 2 -3.83 -4.41 -17.78
C GLU A 2 -3.75 -4.37 -16.26
N PHE A 3 -3.22 -3.29 -15.71
CA PHE A 3 -3.37 -3.00 -14.30
C PHE A 3 -4.83 -2.59 -14.06
N SER A 4 -5.64 -3.50 -13.53
CA SER A 4 -7.08 -3.32 -13.28
C SER A 4 -7.40 -2.72 -11.91
N GLY A 5 -6.36 -2.35 -11.16
CA GLY A 5 -6.46 -1.80 -9.83
C GLY A 5 -6.98 -0.38 -9.77
N ARG A 6 -7.78 -0.06 -8.75
CA ARG A 6 -8.20 1.32 -8.45
C ARG A 6 -7.62 1.78 -7.13
N LEU A 7 -6.71 2.76 -7.17
CA LEU A 7 -6.30 3.54 -6.02
C LEU A 7 -7.29 4.69 -5.78
N ARG A 8 -7.47 5.09 -4.52
CA ARG A 8 -8.34 6.23 -4.15
C ARG A 8 -7.87 7.55 -4.77
N SER A 9 -6.57 7.80 -4.79
CA SER A 9 -5.99 9.02 -5.37
C SER A 9 -5.78 8.86 -6.87
N LYS A 10 -6.34 9.79 -7.66
CA LYS A 10 -6.12 9.86 -9.11
C LYS A 10 -4.65 10.09 -9.47
N SER A 11 -3.92 10.89 -8.68
CA SER A 11 -2.51 11.15 -8.94
C SER A 11 -1.66 9.90 -8.69
N HIS A 12 -1.93 9.15 -7.60
CA HIS A 12 -1.24 7.89 -7.34
C HIS A 12 -1.57 6.83 -8.40
N GLN A 13 -2.84 6.77 -8.82
CA GLN A 13 -3.25 5.88 -9.92
C GLN A 13 -2.47 6.20 -11.21
N TYR A 14 -2.36 7.49 -11.56
CA TYR A 14 -1.65 7.92 -12.75
C TYR A 14 -0.15 7.57 -12.66
N ALA A 15 0.50 7.88 -11.53
CA ALA A 15 1.92 7.57 -11.31
C ALA A 15 2.20 6.06 -11.43
N LEU A 16 1.30 5.23 -10.88
CA LEU A 16 1.42 3.78 -10.98
C LEU A 16 1.30 3.28 -12.42
N ILE A 17 0.28 3.75 -13.16
CA ILE A 17 0.09 3.38 -14.57
C ILE A 17 1.28 3.86 -15.41
N GLN A 18 1.81 5.06 -15.14
CA GLN A 18 2.98 5.59 -15.82
C GLN A 18 4.20 4.69 -15.59
N ALA A 19 4.53 4.36 -14.34
CA ALA A 19 5.66 3.49 -13.99
C ALA A 19 5.51 2.07 -14.59
N TRP A 20 4.28 1.53 -14.61
CA TRP A 20 3.98 0.25 -15.26
C TRP A 20 4.30 0.29 -16.76
N ASN A 21 3.87 1.34 -17.44
CA ASN A 21 4.07 1.48 -18.89
C ASN A 21 5.55 1.75 -19.24
N GLU A 22 6.22 2.65 -18.51
CA GLU A 22 7.63 2.98 -18.71
C GLU A 22 8.56 1.78 -18.48
N SER A 23 8.24 0.93 -17.50
CA SER A 23 8.99 -0.31 -17.24
C SER A 23 8.72 -1.43 -18.25
N LYS A 24 7.97 -1.17 -19.33
CA LYS A 24 7.49 -2.21 -20.26
C LYS A 24 6.77 -3.34 -19.53
N LYS A 25 5.98 -3.00 -18.50
CA LYS A 25 5.17 -3.93 -17.70
C LYS A 25 6.00 -4.87 -16.82
N PHE A 26 7.19 -4.43 -16.39
CA PHE A 26 8.06 -5.21 -15.52
C PHE A 26 7.83 -4.89 -14.03
N TYR A 27 7.50 -3.65 -13.67
CA TYR A 27 7.35 -3.24 -12.27
C TYR A 27 6.02 -3.64 -11.66
N ASN A 28 5.99 -4.46 -10.61
CA ASN A 28 4.73 -4.77 -9.96
C ASN A 28 4.37 -3.78 -8.83
N PHE A 29 3.08 -3.66 -8.53
CA PHE A 29 2.60 -2.91 -7.38
C PHE A 29 2.83 -3.70 -6.10
N GLN A 30 3.73 -3.21 -5.23
CA GLN A 30 4.09 -3.90 -3.99
C GLN A 30 3.33 -3.42 -2.76
N GLY A 31 2.61 -2.29 -2.83
CA GLY A 31 1.96 -1.73 -1.66
C GLY A 31 1.73 -0.23 -1.67
N LEU A 32 1.23 0.26 -0.55
CA LEU A 32 1.04 1.68 -0.28
C LEU A 32 1.93 2.12 0.89
N TRP A 33 2.26 3.41 0.90
CA TRP A 33 2.87 4.05 2.04
C TRP A 33 2.37 5.48 2.19
N HIS A 34 2.38 5.98 3.41
CA HIS A 34 2.15 7.40 3.72
C HIS A 34 2.72 7.76 5.10
N THR A 35 2.63 9.03 5.45
CA THR A 35 3.15 9.56 6.72
C THR A 35 2.03 9.88 7.70
N HIS A 36 2.30 9.70 8.99
CA HIS A 36 1.46 10.14 10.08
C HIS A 36 2.21 11.12 10.99
N PRO A 37 1.51 12.03 11.69
CA PRO A 37 2.13 12.94 12.65
C PRO A 37 2.48 12.26 14.00
N GLU A 38 2.07 11.01 14.24
CA GLU A 38 2.37 10.29 15.48
C GLU A 38 3.82 9.77 15.53
N ASP A 39 4.36 9.55 16.73
CA ASP A 39 5.70 8.94 16.90
C ASP A 39 5.72 7.47 16.47
N VAL A 40 4.74 6.71 16.97
CA VAL A 40 4.54 5.30 16.65
C VAL A 40 3.18 5.20 15.94
N PRO A 41 3.16 5.05 14.61
CA PRO A 41 1.94 5.17 13.85
C PRO A 41 1.08 3.91 13.96
N THR A 42 -0.23 4.09 13.79
CA THR A 42 -1.19 3.01 13.65
C THR A 42 -2.18 3.32 12.52
N PRO A 43 -2.71 2.32 11.79
CA PRO A 43 -3.66 2.55 10.72
C PRO A 43 -4.96 3.10 11.29
N SER A 44 -5.42 4.23 10.74
CA SER A 44 -6.74 4.79 11.00
C SER A 44 -7.84 3.99 10.28
N PRO A 45 -9.13 4.19 10.62
CA PRO A 45 -10.23 3.59 9.87
C PRO A 45 -10.27 3.99 8.39
N THR A 46 -9.69 5.13 8.01
CA THR A 46 -9.57 5.53 6.60
C THR A 46 -8.48 4.73 5.90
N ASP A 47 -7.35 4.51 6.57
CA ASP A 47 -6.25 3.70 6.05
C ASP A 47 -6.70 2.25 5.80
N LEU A 48 -7.42 1.66 6.75
CA LEU A 48 -7.96 0.30 6.60
C LEU A 48 -8.90 0.16 5.40
N ARG A 49 -9.73 1.18 5.12
CA ARG A 49 -10.62 1.19 3.94
C ARG A 49 -9.85 1.35 2.64
N ASP A 50 -8.80 2.16 2.63
CA ASP A 50 -7.95 2.35 1.46
C ASP A 50 -7.19 1.05 1.13
N ILE A 51 -6.67 0.34 2.14
CA ILE A 51 -6.04 -0.98 1.97
C ILE A 51 -7.05 -2.00 1.45
N ASP A 52 -8.25 -2.06 2.03
CA ASP A 52 -9.29 -2.99 1.58
C ASP A 52 -9.67 -2.76 0.11
N THR A 53 -9.78 -1.49 -0.30
CA THR A 53 -10.03 -1.10 -1.69
C THR A 53 -8.93 -1.62 -2.62
N VAL A 54 -7.67 -1.53 -2.21
CA VAL A 54 -6.53 -2.06 -2.97
C VAL A 54 -6.56 -3.59 -3.04
N LEU A 55 -6.72 -4.26 -1.91
CA LEU A 55 -6.72 -5.73 -1.82
C LEU A 55 -7.84 -6.37 -2.65
N ASN A 56 -9.01 -5.73 -2.68
CA ASN A 56 -10.18 -6.27 -3.36
C ASN A 56 -10.37 -5.71 -4.77
N GLY A 57 -9.82 -4.53 -5.06
CA GLY A 57 -10.00 -3.82 -6.33
C GLY A 57 -8.96 -4.13 -7.41
N ILE A 58 -7.79 -4.67 -7.05
CA ILE A 58 -6.77 -5.09 -8.04
C ILE A 58 -7.02 -6.56 -8.41
N THR A 59 -7.48 -6.84 -9.64
CA THR A 59 -7.83 -8.24 -10.02
C THR A 59 -6.63 -9.17 -10.18
N ASN A 60 -5.44 -8.63 -10.47
CA ASN A 60 -4.21 -9.41 -10.67
C ASN A 60 -3.25 -9.32 -9.47
N LEU A 61 -3.74 -8.94 -8.29
CA LEU A 61 -2.93 -8.91 -7.08
C LEU A 61 -2.82 -10.33 -6.50
N ASN A 62 -1.82 -11.07 -6.98
CA ASN A 62 -1.53 -12.43 -6.49
C ASN A 62 -0.58 -12.41 -5.28
N ASP A 63 0.22 -11.35 -5.16
CA ASP A 63 1.19 -11.20 -4.08
C ASP A 63 0.61 -10.41 -2.90
N PRO A 64 1.05 -10.71 -1.65
CA PRO A 64 0.77 -9.84 -0.53
C PRO A 64 1.28 -8.42 -0.77
N VAL A 65 0.49 -7.43 -0.37
CA VAL A 65 0.89 -6.03 -0.39
C VAL A 65 1.45 -5.61 0.97
N LEU A 66 2.49 -4.80 0.90
CA LEU A 66 3.00 -4.08 2.05
C LEU A 66 2.20 -2.80 2.27
N TYR A 67 1.99 -2.46 3.52
CA TYR A 67 1.44 -1.18 3.92
C TYR A 67 2.37 -0.56 4.94
N LEU A 68 2.90 0.62 4.63
CA LEU A 68 3.85 1.33 5.48
C LEU A 68 3.22 2.62 5.98
N ILE A 69 3.31 2.86 7.28
CA ILE A 69 2.98 4.17 7.83
C ILE A 69 4.23 4.67 8.53
N ILE A 70 4.72 5.83 8.07
CA ILE A 70 5.93 6.46 8.59
C ILE A 70 5.49 7.49 9.63
N GLY A 71 5.78 7.23 10.90
CA GLY A 71 5.63 8.19 11.98
C GLY A 71 6.90 9.03 12.16
N ARG A 72 6.95 9.81 13.24
CA ARG A 72 8.11 10.66 13.55
C ARG A 72 9.30 9.88 14.10
N VAL A 73 9.04 8.77 14.79
CA VAL A 73 10.07 7.94 15.46
C VAL A 73 10.10 6.53 14.89
N LYS A 74 8.96 5.97 14.45
CA LYS A 74 8.90 4.61 13.90
C LYS A 74 8.14 4.53 12.59
N THR A 75 8.56 3.61 11.74
CA THR A 75 7.76 3.13 10.61
C THR A 75 7.08 1.83 10.99
N GLY A 76 5.75 1.80 10.95
CA GLY A 76 4.98 0.56 11.08
C GLY A 76 4.85 -0.16 9.74
N ILE A 77 4.94 -1.49 9.77
CA ILE A 77 4.87 -2.35 8.59
C ILE A 77 3.74 -3.34 8.76
N TRP A 78 2.78 -3.33 7.83
CA TRP A 78 1.73 -4.32 7.74
C TRP A 78 1.79 -5.08 6.43
N ILE A 79 1.30 -6.32 6.45
CA ILE A 79 1.10 -7.14 5.25
C ILE A 79 -0.39 -7.43 5.08
N GLY A 80 -0.89 -7.27 3.85
CA GLY A 80 -2.27 -7.56 3.48
C GLY A 80 -2.34 -8.59 2.35
N ARG A 81 -3.39 -9.40 2.34
CA ARG A 81 -3.75 -10.29 1.22
C ARG A 81 -5.24 -10.19 0.97
N LYS A 82 -5.66 -10.40 -0.28
CA LYS A 82 -7.08 -10.43 -0.64
C LYS A 82 -7.83 -11.41 0.25
N ASN A 83 -8.99 -11.01 0.77
CA ASN A 83 -9.81 -11.76 1.75
C ASN A 83 -9.17 -11.98 3.14
N PHE A 84 -8.00 -11.42 3.43
CA PHE A 84 -7.38 -11.48 4.75
C PHE A 84 -7.25 -10.08 5.35
N LYS A 85 -7.46 -9.99 6.67
CA LYS A 85 -7.15 -8.75 7.40
C LYS A 85 -5.64 -8.48 7.34
N ILE A 86 -5.28 -7.20 7.37
CA ILE A 86 -3.88 -6.80 7.50
C ILE A 86 -3.29 -7.35 8.80
N LYS A 87 -2.01 -7.73 8.76
CA LYS A 87 -1.25 -8.17 9.91
C LYS A 87 -0.05 -7.26 10.11
N LEU A 88 0.16 -6.77 11.32
CA LEU A 88 1.38 -6.07 11.70
C LEU A 88 2.56 -7.04 11.63
N LEU A 89 3.59 -6.68 10.88
CA LEU A 89 4.87 -7.39 10.84
C LEU A 89 5.84 -6.86 11.90
N GLY A 90 5.80 -5.56 12.16
CA GLY A 90 6.63 -4.92 13.18
C GLY A 90 6.82 -3.43 12.93
N TYR A 91 7.75 -2.86 13.69
CA TYR A 91 8.17 -1.46 13.58
C TYR A 91 9.66 -1.38 13.27
N ILE A 92 10.05 -0.41 12.46
CA ILE A 92 11.43 0.02 12.25
C ILE A 92 11.62 1.36 12.95
N GLU A 93 12.69 1.50 13.74
CA GLU A 93 13.09 2.79 14.32
C GLU A 93 13.65 3.73 13.24
N LEU A 94 13.25 4.99 13.29
CA LEU A 94 13.80 6.07 12.48
C LEU A 94 14.80 6.81 13.36
N ASN A 95 16.07 6.39 13.23
CA ASN A 95 17.19 6.94 13.98
C ASN A 95 17.51 8.38 13.59
#